data_AF-A0A3L6FRN2-F1
#
_entry.id   AF-A0A3L6FRN2-F1
#
_cell.length_a   1.000
_cell.length_b   1.000
_cell.length_c   1.000
_cell.angle_alpha   90.00
_cell.angle_beta   90.00
_cell.angle_gamma   90.00
#
_symmetry.space_group_name_H-M   'P 1'
#
loop_
_entity.id
_entity.type
_entity.pdbx_description
1 polymer ?
#
loop_
_entity_poly.entity_id
_entity_poly.type
_entity_poly.pdbx_seq_one_letter_code
_entity_poly.pdbx_strand_id
1 'polypeptide(L)'
;MDALDNSIRRILGRPRLPFGGKTIVFIGDYRQVFHVVRIGSRAPVVASSLRMSYLWESMSHLKLVSNMRAKNDPWCAEYLLHVGGRTKDTNCDGDIHLPNKVCVPYIGSDNDLDNLIDFCWSLFSNAIH
;
A
#
# COMPACT_ATOMS: atom_id res chain seq x y z
N MET A 1 -14.39 10.53 5.34
CA MET A 1 -14.19 10.39 6.80
C MET A 1 -15.17 11.22 7.59
N ASP A 2 -15.28 12.50 7.27
CA ASP A 2 -16.19 13.43 7.95
C ASP A 2 -17.65 12.97 7.93
N ALA A 3 -18.11 12.43 6.79
CA ALA A 3 -19.44 11.84 6.68
C ALA A 3 -19.67 10.64 7.62
N LEU A 4 -18.64 9.82 7.85
CA LEU A 4 -18.70 8.67 8.77
C LEU A 4 -18.79 9.15 10.22
N ASP A 5 -17.94 10.10 10.59
CA ASP A 5 -17.97 10.72 11.92
C ASP A 5 -19.32 11.41 12.19
N ASN A 6 -19.82 12.22 11.25
CA ASN A 6 -21.13 12.88 11.36
C ASN A 6 -22.26 11.87 11.53
N SER A 7 -22.22 10.75 10.79
CA SER A 7 -23.20 9.67 10.91
C SER A 7 -23.18 9.04 12.30
N ILE A 8 -21.99 8.73 12.82
CA ILE A 8 -21.83 8.11 14.14
C ILE A 8 -22.25 9.08 15.26
N ARG A 9 -21.88 10.36 15.16
CA ARG A 9 -22.30 11.40 16.11
C ARG A 9 -23.81 11.53 16.18
N ARG A 10 -24.48 11.50 15.02
CA ARG A 10 -25.93 11.57 14.92
C ARG A 10 -26.59 10.33 15.53
N ILE A 11 -26.08 9.13 15.24
CA ILE A 11 -26.61 7.87 15.79
C ILE A 11 -26.46 7.83 17.31
N LEU A 12 -25.33 8.30 17.85
CA LEU A 12 -25.03 8.23 19.29
C LEU A 12 -25.54 9.45 20.08
N GLY A 13 -26.13 10.45 19.43
CA GLY A 13 -26.59 11.68 20.08
C GLY A 13 -25.47 12.49 20.76
N ARG A 14 -24.23 12.36 20.30
CA ARG A 14 -23.03 12.96 20.91
C ARG A 14 -22.29 13.84 19.89
N PRO A 15 -22.83 15.03 19.53
CA PRO A 15 -22.33 15.84 18.42
C PRO A 15 -20.97 16.51 18.68
N ARG A 16 -20.59 16.67 19.95
CA ARG A 16 -19.34 17.35 20.35
C ARG A 16 -18.13 16.43 20.46
N LEU A 17 -18.33 15.12 20.40
CA LEU A 17 -17.25 14.14 20.54
C LEU A 17 -16.97 13.48 19.19
N PRO A 18 -15.72 13.43 18.72
CA PRO A 18 -15.34 12.63 17.56
C PRO A 18 -15.87 11.20 17.68
N PHE A 19 -16.50 10.71 16.61
CA PHE A 19 -17.16 9.39 16.54
C PHE A 19 -18.10 9.11 17.71
N GLY A 20 -18.76 10.14 18.25
CA GLY A 20 -19.62 10.03 19.44
C GLY A 20 -18.90 9.51 20.69
N GLY A 21 -17.59 9.72 20.78
CA GLY A 21 -16.73 9.27 21.88
C GLY A 21 -16.25 7.82 21.75
N LYS A 22 -16.38 7.20 20.57
CA LYS A 22 -15.80 5.88 20.29
C LYS A 22 -14.35 6.01 19.86
N THR A 23 -13.51 5.11 20.36
CA THR A 23 -12.17 4.91 19.85
C THR A 23 -12.25 4.18 18.52
N ILE A 24 -11.73 4.80 17.47
CA ILE A 24 -11.68 4.23 16.13
C ILE A 24 -10.23 3.96 15.77
N VAL A 25 -9.96 2.77 15.24
CA VAL A 25 -8.65 2.38 14.72
C VAL A 25 -8.80 2.19 13.22
N PHE A 26 -8.05 2.97 12.45
CA PHE A 26 -7.96 2.78 11.01
C PHE A 26 -6.72 1.94 10.71
N ILE A 27 -6.92 0.85 9.97
CA ILE A 27 -5.86 -0.06 9.55
C ILE A 27 -5.88 -0.10 8.03
N GLY A 28 -4.76 0.21 7.40
CA GLY A 28 -4.62 0.18 5.95
C GLY A 28 -3.30 0.80 5.49
N ASP A 29 -2.85 0.42 4.30
CA ASP A 29 -1.74 1.11 3.65
C ASP A 29 -2.30 2.26 2.80
N TYR A 30 -2.18 3.50 3.31
CA TYR A 30 -2.62 4.69 2.59
C TYR A 30 -1.79 5.01 1.33
N ARG A 31 -0.74 4.22 1.06
CA ARG A 31 0.05 4.25 -0.17
C ARG A 31 -0.47 3.24 -1.20
N GLN A 32 -1.35 2.32 -0.81
CA GLN A 32 -2.08 1.47 -1.73
C GLN A 32 -3.15 2.30 -2.43
N VAL A 33 -3.35 2.07 -3.73
CA VAL A 33 -4.25 2.86 -4.57
C VAL A 33 -5.62 2.99 -3.90
N PHE A 34 -6.03 4.22 -3.60
CA PHE A 34 -7.34 4.51 -3.03
C PHE A 34 -8.44 3.95 -3.93
N HIS A 35 -9.53 3.46 -3.32
CA HIS A 35 -10.76 3.05 -4.00
C HIS A 35 -11.02 3.88 -5.25
N VAL A 36 -11.17 3.21 -6.39
CA VAL A 36 -11.45 3.81 -7.70
C VAL A 36 -12.60 4.80 -7.56
N VAL A 37 -12.27 6.10 -7.51
CA VAL A 37 -13.27 7.15 -7.63
C VAL A 37 -13.69 7.13 -9.09
N ARG A 38 -14.88 6.58 -9.35
CA ARG A 38 -15.49 6.62 -10.69
C ARG A 38 -15.68 8.10 -11.05
N ILE A 39 -14.83 8.59 -11.95
CA ILE A 39 -14.97 9.86 -12.69
C ILE A 39 -14.97 11.10 -11.77
N GLY A 40 -13.79 11.68 -11.56
CA GLY A 40 -13.61 12.99 -10.93
C GLY A 40 -12.17 13.46 -11.08
N SER A 41 -11.95 14.76 -11.25
CA SER A 41 -10.60 15.33 -11.33
C SER A 41 -9.80 15.04 -10.04
N ARG A 42 -8.46 15.14 -10.10
CA ARG A 42 -7.58 14.83 -8.95
C ARG A 42 -7.92 15.60 -7.66
N ALA A 43 -8.50 16.79 -7.79
CA ALA A 43 -8.79 17.68 -6.67
C ALA A 43 -9.84 17.11 -5.67
N PRO A 44 -11.03 16.63 -6.10
CA PRO A 44 -11.99 15.94 -5.25
C PRO A 44 -11.44 14.74 -4.46
N VAL A 45 -10.54 13.96 -5.07
CA VAL A 45 -9.94 12.78 -4.43
C VAL A 45 -9.05 13.20 -3.28
N VAL A 46 -8.20 14.21 -3.49
CA VAL A 46 -7.34 14.78 -2.45
C VAL A 46 -8.18 15.43 -1.36
N ALA A 47 -9.19 16.21 -1.72
CA ALA A 47 -10.11 16.86 -0.77
C ALA A 47 -10.88 15.85 0.10
N SER A 48 -11.16 14.66 -0.42
CA SER A 48 -11.84 13.58 0.32
C SER A 48 -10.88 12.68 1.11
N SER A 49 -9.57 12.89 0.98
CA SER A 49 -8.56 12.07 1.66
C SER A 49 -8.61 12.28 3.18
N LEU A 50 -8.22 11.25 3.93
CA LEU A 50 -8.09 11.32 5.40
C LEU A 50 -7.24 12.50 5.86
N ARG A 51 -6.20 12.84 5.09
CA ARG A 51 -5.27 13.91 5.42
C ARG A 51 -5.88 15.31 5.33
N MET A 52 -6.99 15.47 4.60
CA MET A 52 -7.72 16.74 4.50
C MET A 52 -8.89 16.84 5.50
N SER A 53 -9.15 15.79 6.27
CA SER A 53 -10.17 15.80 7.31
C SER A 53 -9.70 16.59 8.53
N TYR A 54 -10.60 17.36 9.14
CA TYR A 54 -10.34 18.01 10.43
C TYR A 54 -10.00 17.01 11.56
N LEU A 55 -10.37 15.74 11.39
CA LEU A 55 -10.07 14.69 12.36
C LEU A 55 -8.59 14.29 12.34
N TRP A 56 -7.87 14.57 11.25
CA TRP A 56 -6.47 14.18 11.07
C TRP A 56 -5.57 14.66 12.21
N GLU A 57 -5.75 15.91 12.66
CA GLU A 57 -4.97 16.48 13.76
C GLU A 57 -5.23 15.80 15.11
N SER A 58 -6.41 15.19 15.28
CA SER A 58 -6.77 14.45 16.51
C SER A 58 -6.33 12.98 16.49
N MET A 59 -5.80 12.48 15.37
CA MET A 59 -5.40 11.08 15.24
C MET A 59 -3.98 10.85 15.74
N SER A 60 -3.79 9.71 16.39
CA SER A 60 -2.44 9.18 16.65
C SER A 60 -1.97 8.38 15.43
N HIS A 61 -0.87 8.82 14.82
CA HIS A 61 -0.31 8.17 13.65
C HIS A 61 0.69 7.09 14.08
N LEU A 62 0.32 5.83 13.87
CA LEU A 62 1.21 4.68 14.09
C LEU A 62 1.67 4.15 12.73
N LYS A 63 2.99 4.06 12.55
CA LYS A 63 3.60 3.55 11.32
C LYS A 63 4.17 2.16 11.59
N LEU A 64 3.65 1.16 10.89
CA LEU A 64 4.28 -0.15 10.83
C LEU A 64 5.47 -0.05 9.86
N VAL A 65 6.68 -0.18 10.39
CA VAL A 65 7.93 -0.09 9.61
C VAL A 65 8.51 -1.46 9.26
N SER A 66 8.06 -2.52 9.94
CA SER A 66 8.54 -3.88 9.69
C SER A 66 7.58 -4.64 8.77
N ASN A 67 8.10 -5.17 7.67
CA ASN A 67 7.35 -6.03 6.77
C ASN A 67 7.38 -7.47 7.30
N MET A 68 6.31 -7.87 7.98
CA MET A 68 6.19 -9.22 8.55
C MET A 68 6.08 -10.32 7.50
N ARG A 69 5.61 -10.01 6.28
CA ARG A 69 5.48 -10.98 5.18
C ARG A 69 6.84 -11.40 4.62
N ALA A 70 7.79 -10.45 4.57
CA ALA A 70 9.16 -10.69 4.12
C ALA A 70 10.14 -10.72 5.31
N LYS A 71 9.69 -11.11 6.50
CA LYS A 71 10.53 -11.10 7.73
C LYS A 71 11.83 -11.92 7.57
N ASN A 72 11.75 -13.04 6.85
CA ASN A 72 12.88 -13.93 6.60
C ASN A 72 13.72 -13.53 5.37
N ASP A 73 13.32 -12.47 4.66
CA ASP A 73 14.05 -11.90 3.53
C ASP A 73 14.18 -10.37 3.72
N PRO A 74 15.17 -9.93 4.53
CA PRO A 74 15.38 -8.52 4.83
C PRO A 74 15.58 -7.67 3.57
N TRP A 75 16.22 -8.24 2.55
CA TRP A 75 16.46 -7.56 1.28
C TRP A 75 15.14 -7.29 0.54
N CYS A 76 14.25 -8.29 0.44
CA CYS A 76 12.93 -8.11 -0.17
C CYS A 76 12.05 -7.18 0.66
N ALA A 77 12.08 -7.30 2.00
CA ALA A 77 11.37 -6.42 2.91
C ALA A 77 11.74 -4.94 2.69
N GLU A 78 13.03 -4.65 2.66
CA GLU A 78 13.56 -3.30 2.44
C GLU A 78 13.27 -2.81 1.03
N TYR A 79 13.45 -3.66 0.02
CA TYR A 79 13.13 -3.32 -1.37
C TYR A 79 11.65 -2.93 -1.54
N LEU A 80 10.72 -3.72 -1.00
CA LEU A 80 9.28 -3.42 -1.05
C LEU A 80 8.92 -2.14 -0.29
N LEU A 81 9.62 -1.84 0.81
CA LEU A 81 9.43 -0.59 1.53
C LEU A 81 9.87 0.63 0.70
N HIS A 82 10.98 0.54 -0.03
CA HIS A 82 11.45 1.61 -0.93
C HIS A 82 10.50 1.82 -2.12
N VAL A 83 10.03 0.74 -2.72
CA VAL A 83 9.03 0.78 -3.81
C VAL A 83 7.74 1.43 -3.32
N GLY A 84 7.18 0.94 -2.20
CA GLY A 84 5.95 1.49 -1.62
C GLY A 84 6.11 2.93 -1.09
N GLY A 85 7.32 3.31 -0.68
CA GLY A 85 7.68 4.66 -0.24
C GLY A 85 7.93 5.66 -1.38
N ARG A 86 8.00 5.20 -2.64
CA ARG A 86 8.41 5.99 -3.81
C ARG A 86 9.78 6.64 -3.64
N THR A 87 10.68 6.00 -2.90
CA THR A 87 12.07 6.44 -2.69
C THR A 87 13.06 5.73 -3.60
N LYS A 88 12.56 4.81 -4.44
CA LYS A 88 13.33 4.10 -5.46
C LYS A 88 13.43 4.95 -6.72
N ASP A 89 14.64 5.07 -7.26
CA ASP A 89 14.86 5.76 -8.53
C ASP A 89 14.03 5.12 -9.65
N THR A 90 13.37 5.98 -10.42
CA THR A 90 12.59 5.61 -11.60
C THR A 90 13.32 6.06 -12.86
N ASN A 91 13.10 5.37 -13.98
CA ASN A 91 13.53 5.86 -15.29
C ASN A 91 12.70 7.09 -15.73
N CYS A 92 12.99 7.62 -16.93
CA CYS A 92 12.26 8.75 -17.51
C CYS A 92 10.76 8.50 -17.71
N ASP A 93 10.34 7.24 -17.81
CA ASP A 93 8.95 6.82 -17.98
C ASP A 93 8.22 6.60 -16.64
N GLY A 94 8.93 6.73 -15.51
CA GLY A 94 8.38 6.50 -14.18
C GLY A 94 8.37 5.03 -13.74
N ASP A 95 9.00 4.15 -14.50
CA ASP A 95 9.14 2.73 -14.18
C ASP A 95 10.29 2.50 -13.20
N ILE A 96 10.10 1.49 -12.35
CA ILE A 96 11.09 1.08 -11.36
C ILE A 96 11.97 0.00 -11.97
N HIS A 97 13.29 0.15 -11.88
CA HIS A 97 14.21 -0.89 -12.29
C HIS A 97 14.15 -2.08 -11.32
N LEU A 98 13.72 -3.24 -11.85
CA LEU A 98 13.69 -4.49 -11.12
C LEU A 98 15.11 -5.05 -10.93
N PRO A 99 15.46 -5.54 -9.75
CA PRO A 99 16.78 -6.13 -9.51
C PRO A 99 16.91 -7.48 -10.20
N ASN A 100 18.10 -7.80 -10.72
CA ASN A 100 18.35 -9.04 -11.48
C ASN A 100 17.97 -10.32 -10.74
N LYS A 101 17.96 -10.31 -9.40
CA LYS A 101 17.57 -11.45 -8.56
C LYS A 101 16.09 -11.85 -8.70
N VAL A 102 15.23 -10.95 -9.21
CA VAL A 102 13.81 -11.22 -9.47
C VAL A 102 13.47 -11.22 -10.96
N CYS A 103 14.48 -11.11 -11.82
CA CYS A 103 14.32 -11.09 -13.27
C CYS A 103 14.85 -12.40 -13.87
N VAL A 104 14.07 -13.01 -14.75
CA VAL A 104 14.55 -14.07 -15.63
C VAL A 104 14.98 -13.40 -16.95
N PRO A 105 16.22 -13.58 -17.42
CA PRO A 105 16.67 -12.98 -18.67
C PRO A 105 15.88 -13.55 -19.84
N TYR A 106 15.38 -12.65 -20.70
CA TYR A 106 14.77 -13.00 -21.97
C TYR A 106 15.85 -13.19 -23.02
N ILE A 107 15.93 -14.38 -23.62
CA ILE A 107 16.97 -14.76 -24.58
C ILE A 107 16.37 -14.90 -25.99
N GLY A 108 15.04 -14.79 -26.12
CA GLY A 108 14.32 -14.95 -27.39
C GLY A 108 14.20 -16.41 -27.83
N SER A 109 14.36 -17.36 -26.90
CA SER A 109 14.26 -18.78 -27.19
C SER A 109 12.86 -19.31 -26.94
N ASP A 110 12.47 -20.39 -27.62
CA ASP A 110 11.17 -21.06 -27.39
C ASP A 110 11.03 -21.59 -25.95
N ASN A 111 12.15 -21.79 -25.25
CA ASN A 111 12.21 -22.27 -23.87
C ASN A 111 12.13 -21.14 -22.82
N ASP A 112 12.03 -19.87 -23.21
CA ASP A 112 12.01 -18.75 -22.26
C ASP A 112 10.81 -18.81 -21.31
N LEU A 113 9.67 -19.32 -21.79
CA LEU A 113 8.49 -19.54 -20.95
C LEU A 113 8.73 -20.65 -19.92
N ASP A 114 9.32 -21.76 -20.35
CA ASP A 114 9.65 -22.89 -19.47
C ASP A 114 10.68 -22.46 -18.40
N ASN A 115 11.69 -21.68 -18.80
CA ASN A 115 12.68 -21.10 -17.89
C ASN A 115 12.03 -20.20 -16.83
N LEU A 116 11.01 -19.42 -17.20
CA LEU A 116 10.25 -18.59 -16.27
C LEU A 116 9.42 -19.44 -15.29
N ILE A 117 8.77 -20.50 -15.80
CA ILE A 117 7.97 -21.42 -15.00
C ILE A 117 8.86 -22.14 -13.97
N ASP A 118 10.00 -22.67 -14.40
CA ASP A 118 10.96 -23.37 -13.54
C ASP A 118 11.55 -22.45 -12.47
N PHE A 119 11.92 -21.22 -12.86
CA PHE A 119 12.39 -20.21 -11.92
C PHE A 119 11.35 -19.89 -10.84
N CYS A 120 10.09 -19.68 -11.24
CA CYS A 120 9.00 -19.43 -10.30
C CYS A 120 8.77 -20.64 -9.38
N TRP A 121 8.77 -21.85 -9.92
CA TRP A 121 8.54 -23.08 -9.15
C TRP A 121 9.65 -23.34 -8.13
N SER A 122 10.90 -23.12 -8.51
CA SER A 122 12.06 -23.18 -7.61
C SER A 122 11.93 -22.19 -6.45
N LEU A 123 11.52 -20.95 -6.73
CA LEU A 123 11.27 -19.94 -5.69
C LEU A 123 10.16 -20.35 -4.71
N PHE A 124 9.06 -20.91 -5.21
CA PHE A 124 7.96 -21.37 -4.34
C PHE A 124 8.38 -22.56 -3.47
N SER A 125 9.09 -23.54 -4.03
CA SER A 125 9.57 -24.71 -3.29
C SER A 125 10.50 -24.32 -2.15
N ASN A 126 11.42 -23.38 -2.40
CA ASN A 126 12.38 -22.89 -1.39
C ASN A 126 11.74 -22.02 -0.29
N ALA A 127 10.50 -21.53 -0.48
CA ALA A 127 9.79 -20.69 0.49
C ALA A 127 8.92 -21.48 1.49
N ILE A 128 8.76 -22.80 1.29
CA ILE A 128 7.91 -23.69 2.11
C ILE A 128 8.73 -24.46 3.17
N HIS A 129 10.06 -24.31 3.18
CA HIS A 129 10.97 -24.82 4.22
C HIS A 129 11.50 -23.68 5.10
#